data_AF-B5M732-F1
#
_entry.id   AF-B5M732-F1
#
_cell.length_a   1.000
_cell.length_b   1.000
_cell.length_c   1.000
_cell.angle_alpha   90.00
_cell.angle_beta   90.00
_cell.angle_gamma   90.00
#
_symmetry.space_group_name_H-M   'P 1'
#
loop_
_entity.id
_entity.type
_entity.pdbx_description
1 polymer ?
#
loop_
_entity_poly.entity_id
_entity_poly.type
_entity_poly.pdbx_seq_one_letter_code
_entity_poly.pdbx_strand_id
1 'polypeptide(L)'
;MSSQKFEDLEEDFAALMEEIRRKLESAKGRGGIGESKKSLLREVQRKVDQASGVLQELEHEARAAPNPYRVHMNSKTRKYRSELDDINKTAASLAGGVTHVTI
;
A
#
# COMPACT_ATOMS: atom_id res chain seq x y z
N MET A 1 -17.79 -1.86 -17.81
CA MET A 1 -17.01 -0.86 -17.05
C MET A 1 -18.00 0.12 -16.47
N SER A 2 -17.99 0.25 -15.15
CA SER A 2 -18.78 1.25 -14.43
C SER A 2 -17.79 2.13 -13.68
N SER A 3 -17.92 3.45 -13.76
CA SER A 3 -17.08 4.37 -12.96
C SER A 3 -17.18 4.05 -11.47
N GLN A 4 -18.36 3.58 -11.02
CA GLN A 4 -18.61 3.21 -9.64
C GLN A 4 -17.68 2.10 -9.13
N LYS A 5 -17.43 1.05 -9.93
CA LYS A 5 -16.52 -0.02 -9.50
C LYS A 5 -15.10 0.51 -9.27
N PHE A 6 -14.64 1.43 -10.11
CA PHE A 6 -13.33 2.04 -9.93
C PHE A 6 -13.30 2.92 -8.67
N GLU A 7 -14.36 3.69 -8.43
CA GLU A 7 -14.50 4.54 -7.24
C GLU A 7 -14.51 3.70 -5.96
N ASP A 8 -15.29 2.62 -5.91
CA ASP A 8 -15.32 1.69 -4.77
C ASP A 8 -13.91 1.10 -4.49
N LEU A 9 -13.20 0.68 -5.54
CA LEU A 9 -11.82 0.20 -5.42
C LEU A 9 -10.84 1.31 -4.99
N GLU A 10 -11.06 2.57 -5.37
CA GLU A 10 -10.25 3.70 -4.92
C GLU A 10 -10.44 3.94 -3.41
N GLU A 11 -11.67 3.84 -2.91
CA GLU A 11 -11.98 3.96 -1.48
C GLU A 11 -11.31 2.84 -0.67
N ASP A 12 -11.43 1.59 -1.12
CA ASP A 12 -10.77 0.43 -0.50
C ASP A 12 -9.24 0.60 -0.47
N PHE A 13 -8.66 1.00 -1.61
CA PHE A 13 -7.22 1.25 -1.70
C PHE A 13 -6.78 2.38 -0.76
N ALA A 14 -7.54 3.47 -0.69
CA ALA A 14 -7.25 4.59 0.19
C ALA A 14 -7.30 4.19 1.67
N ALA A 15 -8.30 3.42 2.08
CA ALA A 15 -8.44 2.90 3.44
C ALA A 15 -7.26 2.00 3.83
N LEU A 16 -6.84 1.09 2.93
CA LEU A 16 -5.65 0.25 3.12
C LEU A 16 -4.39 1.10 3.25
N MET A 17 -4.19 2.09 2.38
CA MET A 17 -3.03 2.97 2.41
C MET A 17 -2.95 3.78 3.71
N GLU A 18 -4.08 4.29 4.19
CA GLU A 18 -4.14 5.02 5.46
C GLU A 18 -3.74 4.10 6.63
N GLU A 19 -4.27 2.86 6.66
CA GLU A 19 -3.96 1.90 7.69
C GLU A 19 -2.49 1.47 7.67
N ILE A 20 -1.94 1.23 6.48
CA ILE A 20 -0.51 0.92 6.31
C ILE A 20 0.34 2.07 6.86
N ARG A 21 0.02 3.32 6.51
CA ARG A 21 0.74 4.51 7.00
C ARG A 21 0.68 4.59 8.53
N ARG A 22 -0.49 4.43 9.15
CA ARG A 22 -0.65 4.45 10.61
C ARG A 22 0.23 3.38 11.30
N LYS A 23 0.24 2.16 10.77
CA LYS A 23 1.05 1.06 11.32
C LYS A 23 2.55 1.27 11.10
N LEU A 24 2.93 1.81 9.94
CA LEU A 24 4.32 2.13 9.63
C LEU A 24 4.86 3.23 10.57
N GLU A 25 4.09 4.29 10.80
CA GLU A 25 4.45 5.33 11.78
C GLU A 25 4.56 4.75 13.20
N SER A 26 3.65 3.86 13.58
CA SER A 26 3.73 3.15 14.87
C SER A 26 5.01 2.32 15.00
N ALA A 27 5.45 1.68 13.90
CA ALA A 27 6.68 0.90 13.84
C ALA A 27 7.97 1.74 13.81
N LYS A 28 7.89 3.00 13.34
CA LYS A 28 8.99 3.99 13.41
C LYS A 28 9.16 4.59 14.80
N GLY A 29 8.05 4.78 15.53
CA GLY A 29 8.02 5.36 16.87
C GLY A 29 8.47 4.43 18.00
N ARG A 30 8.38 4.92 19.24
CA ARG A 30 8.78 4.18 20.47
C ARG A 30 7.91 2.94 20.75
N GLY A 31 6.78 2.76 20.07
CA GLY A 31 5.90 1.58 20.19
C GLY A 31 6.43 0.33 19.49
N GLY A 32 7.43 0.46 18.63
CA GLY A 32 8.08 -0.63 17.91
C GLY A 32 9.46 -0.96 18.47
N ILE A 33 9.54 -1.59 19.65
CA ILE A 33 10.80 -2.20 20.13
C ILE A 33 10.67 -3.72 20.04
N GLY A 34 11.72 -4.38 19.56
CA GLY A 34 11.82 -5.84 19.53
C GLY A 34 10.70 -6.55 18.77
N GLU A 35 10.01 -7.46 19.44
CA GLU A 35 9.01 -8.35 18.84
C GLU A 35 7.73 -7.64 18.38
N SER A 36 7.32 -6.59 19.10
CA SER A 36 6.18 -5.73 18.71
C SER A 36 6.42 -5.10 17.33
N LYS A 37 7.63 -4.59 17.06
CA LYS A 37 8.00 -4.03 15.75
C LYS A 37 7.96 -5.08 14.65
N LYS A 38 8.50 -6.27 14.90
CA LYS A 38 8.47 -7.37 13.93
C LYS A 38 7.03 -7.77 13.57
N SER A 39 6.16 -7.85 14.57
CA SER A 39 4.74 -8.16 14.37
C SER A 39 4.04 -7.08 13.53
N LEU A 40 4.24 -5.79 13.87
CA LEU A 40 3.70 -4.67 13.12
C LEU A 40 4.19 -4.66 11.66
N LEU A 41 5.48 -4.88 11.42
CA LEU A 41 6.03 -4.91 10.05
C LEU A 41 5.52 -6.09 9.24
N ARG A 42 5.28 -7.26 9.86
CA ARG A 42 4.60 -8.39 9.19
C ARG A 42 3.17 -8.05 8.82
N GLU A 43 2.46 -7.33 9.68
CA GLU A 43 1.11 -6.87 9.39
C GLU A 43 1.08 -5.83 8.27
N VAL A 44 2.03 -4.89 8.29
CA VAL A 44 2.24 -3.93 7.19
C VAL A 44 2.46 -4.66 5.88
N GLN A 45 3.32 -5.69 5.85
CA GLN A 45 3.56 -6.46 4.62
C GLN A 45 2.29 -7.13 4.09
N ARG A 46 1.52 -7.79 4.96
CA ARG A 46 0.23 -8.40 4.57
C ARG A 46 -0.72 -7.38 3.96
N LYS A 47 -0.77 -6.16 4.51
CA LYS A 47 -1.62 -5.08 3.98
C LYS A 47 -1.10 -4.50 2.68
N VAL A 48 0.23 -4.40 2.50
CA VAL A 48 0.84 -4.05 1.22
C VAL A 48 0.44 -5.06 0.14
N ASP A 49 0.45 -6.36 0.46
CA ASP A 49 0.04 -7.40 -0.47
C ASP A 49 -1.46 -7.27 -0.82
N GLN A 50 -2.32 -6.97 0.16
CA GLN A 50 -3.74 -6.66 -0.07
C GLN A 50 -3.93 -5.43 -0.96
N ALA A 51 -3.25 -4.33 -0.67
CA ALA A 51 -3.32 -3.10 -1.45
C ALA A 51 -2.82 -3.29 -2.88
N SER A 52 -1.81 -4.15 -3.06
CA SER A 52 -1.31 -4.56 -4.38
C SER A 52 -2.38 -5.31 -5.19
N GLY A 53 -3.14 -6.20 -4.55
CA GLY A 53 -4.29 -6.88 -5.16
C GLY A 53 -5.36 -5.89 -5.63
N VAL A 54 -5.80 -4.99 -4.75
CA VAL A 54 -6.79 -3.95 -5.09
C VAL A 54 -6.27 -3.05 -6.23
N LEU A 55 -4.99 -2.68 -6.20
CA LEU A 55 -4.37 -1.88 -7.25
C LEU A 55 -4.33 -2.60 -8.61
N GLN A 56 -4.13 -3.92 -8.63
CA GLN A 56 -4.21 -4.70 -9.87
C GLN A 56 -5.64 -4.67 -10.45
N GLU A 57 -6.67 -4.69 -9.60
CA GLU A 57 -8.06 -4.54 -10.03
C GLU A 57 -8.36 -3.13 -10.55
N LEU A 58 -7.86 -2.09 -9.87
CA LEU A 58 -7.94 -0.70 -10.36
C LEU A 58 -7.32 -0.56 -11.75
N GLU A 59 -6.15 -1.16 -11.98
CA GLU A 59 -5.48 -1.15 -13.28
C GLU A 59 -6.22 -1.94 -14.36
N HIS A 60 -6.92 -3.01 -13.97
CA HIS A 60 -7.79 -3.74 -14.86
C HIS A 60 -8.99 -2.88 -15.30
N GLU A 61 -9.68 -2.26 -14.34
CA GLU A 61 -10.84 -1.41 -14.63
C GLU A 61 -10.45 -0.15 -15.42
N ALA A 62 -9.31 0.47 -15.08
CA ALA A 62 -8.75 1.59 -15.83
C ALA A 62 -8.45 1.22 -17.29
N ARG A 63 -7.91 0.02 -17.57
CA ARG A 63 -7.65 -0.44 -18.93
C ARG A 63 -8.94 -0.71 -19.71
N ALA A 64 -9.99 -1.20 -19.04
CA ALA A 64 -11.30 -1.47 -19.62
C ALA A 64 -12.15 -0.20 -19.86
N ALA A 65 -11.69 0.96 -19.38
CA ALA A 65 -12.38 2.24 -19.51
C ALA A 65 -12.46 2.79 -20.95
N PRO A 66 -13.54 3.53 -21.31
CA PRO A 66 -13.58 4.32 -22.53
C PRO A 66 -12.48 5.40 -22.57
N ASN A 67 -12.10 5.81 -23.77
CA ASN A 67 -10.90 6.62 -24.03
C ASN A 67 -10.74 7.89 -23.15
N PRO A 68 -11.77 8.75 -22.95
CA PRO A 68 -11.59 9.96 -22.13
C PRO A 68 -11.32 9.65 -20.65
N TYR A 69 -11.91 8.58 -20.09
CA TYR A 69 -11.73 8.19 -18.70
C TYR A 69 -10.46 7.37 -18.47
N ARG A 70 -10.11 6.51 -19.43
CA ARG A 70 -8.94 5.63 -19.37
C ARG A 70 -7.64 6.38 -19.13
N VAL A 71 -7.43 7.51 -19.80
CA VAL A 71 -6.20 8.31 -19.64
C VAL A 71 -6.07 8.81 -18.20
N HIS A 72 -7.16 9.34 -17.64
CA HIS A 72 -7.21 9.83 -16.26
C HIS A 72 -7.03 8.70 -15.25
N MET A 73 -7.78 7.61 -15.38
CA MET A 73 -7.72 6.45 -14.49
C MET A 73 -6.33 5.80 -14.49
N ASN A 74 -5.71 5.63 -15.67
CA ASN A 74 -4.34 5.12 -15.77
C ASN A 74 -3.30 6.06 -15.13
N SER A 75 -3.50 7.37 -15.20
CA SER A 75 -2.60 8.32 -14.53
C SER A 75 -2.69 8.16 -13.01
N LYS A 76 -3.90 8.03 -12.45
CA LYS A 76 -4.12 7.75 -11.03
C LYS A 76 -3.50 6.43 -10.58
N THR A 77 -3.75 5.33 -11.29
CA THR A 77 -3.21 4.01 -10.89
C THR A 77 -1.69 3.96 -10.90
N ARG A 78 -1.03 4.65 -11.85
CA ARG A 78 0.43 4.82 -11.86
C ARG A 78 0.93 5.55 -10.62
N LYS A 79 0.23 6.61 -10.20
CA LYS A 79 0.56 7.36 -8.97
C LYS A 79 0.42 6.44 -7.75
N TYR A 80 -0.68 5.70 -7.66
CA TYR A 80 -0.92 4.75 -6.57
C TYR A 80 0.14 3.65 -6.49
N ARG A 81 0.58 3.12 -7.65
CA ARG A 81 1.70 2.17 -7.70
C ARG A 81 2.97 2.76 -7.12
N SER A 82 3.34 3.97 -7.56
CA SER A 82 4.54 4.65 -7.04
C SER A 82 4.46 4.85 -5.52
N GLU A 83 3.31 5.30 -5.00
CA GLU A 83 3.12 5.49 -3.57
C GLU A 83 3.22 4.18 -2.77
N LEU A 84 2.64 3.10 -3.28
CA LEU A 84 2.70 1.78 -2.63
C LEU A 84 4.14 1.23 -2.64
N ASP A 85 4.86 1.40 -3.75
CA ASP A 85 6.26 0.97 -3.89
C ASP A 85 7.17 1.71 -2.89
N ASP A 86 6.97 3.01 -2.69
CA ASP A 86 7.75 3.80 -1.74
C ASP A 86 7.49 3.37 -0.28
N ILE A 87 6.23 3.07 0.04
CA ILE A 87 5.86 2.51 1.35
C ILE A 87 6.49 1.14 1.56
N ASN A 88 6.43 0.26 0.56
CA ASN A 88 6.98 -1.09 0.64
C ASN A 88 8.51 -1.06 0.86
N LYS A 89 9.22 -0.19 0.13
CA LYS A 89 10.67 0.05 0.35
C LYS A 89 10.95 0.54 1.76
N THR A 90 10.12 1.45 2.28
CA THR A 90 10.27 1.98 3.64
C THR A 90 10.07 0.87 4.68
N ALA A 91 9.05 0.04 4.51
CA ALA A 91 8.78 -1.11 5.38
C ALA A 91 9.93 -2.12 5.37
N ALA A 92 10.46 -2.44 4.19
CA ALA A 92 11.60 -3.34 4.02
C ALA A 92 12.87 -2.81 4.71
N SER A 93 13.16 -1.51 4.56
CA SER A 93 14.28 -0.84 5.23
C SER A 93 14.15 -0.93 6.77
N LEU A 94 12.95 -0.67 7.29
CA LEU A 94 12.69 -0.79 8.73
C LEU A 94 12.82 -2.22 9.24
N ALA A 95 12.47 -3.22 8.43
CA ALA A 95 12.63 -4.64 8.78
C ALA A 95 14.10 -5.07 8.80
N GLY A 96 14.90 -4.64 7.82
CA GLY A 96 16.35 -4.92 7.76
C GLY A 96 17.15 -4.29 8.91
N GLY A 97 16.68 -3.17 9.46
CA GLY A 97 17.27 -2.57 10.67
C GLY A 97 17.05 -3.38 11.95
N VAL A 98 16.05 -4.28 11.99
CA VAL A 98 15.74 -5.09 13.19
C VAL A 98 16.68 -6.29 13.33
N THR A 99 17.31 -6.74 12.25
CA THR A 99 18.20 -7.92 12.25
C THR A 99 19.60 -7.65 12.80
N HIS A 100 20.01 -6.40 13.01
CA HIS A 100 21.38 -6.06 13.41
C HIS A 100 21.59 -5.76 14.91
N VAL A 101 20.56 -5.98 15.75
CA VAL A 101 20.70 -5.89 17.21
C VAL A 101 20.87 -7.30 17.76
N THR A 102 22.08 -7.83 17.67
CA THR A 102 22.50 -9.03 18.41
C THR A 102 23.78 -8.67 19.17
N ILE A 103 23.71 -8.92 20.48
CA ILE A 103 24.69 -8.69 21.55
C ILE A 103 26.04 -9.34 21.23
#